data_AF-A0A9P6IAW6-F1
#
_entry.id   AF-A0A9P6IAW6-F1
#
_cell.length_a   1.000
_cell.length_b   1.000
_cell.length_c   1.000
_cell.angle_alpha   90.00
_cell.angle_beta   90.00
_cell.angle_gamma   90.00
#
_symmetry.space_group_name_H-M   'P 1'
#
loop_
_entity.id
_entity.type
_entity.pdbx_description
1 polymer ?
#
loop_
_entity_poly.entity_id
_entity_poly.type
_entity_poly.pdbx_seq_one_letter_code
_entity_poly.pdbx_strand_id
1 'polypeptide(L)'
;MSMCEVIIYKHVECKCIWGEIAISCGPGMGYTTCGQFGSGIAKKPLRMQLADLRPCPRHDLYGLYDRNQTRMIKKITNGIKFGTGPNKQDAGIECTCCTVM
;
A
#
# COMPACT_ATOMS: atom_id res chain seq x y z
N MET A 1 -16.31 9.89 -8.03
CA MET A 1 -14.88 10.13 -7.77
C MET A 1 -14.19 8.79 -7.61
N SER A 2 -13.46 8.35 -8.62
CA SER A 2 -12.72 7.08 -8.54
C SER A 2 -11.56 7.24 -7.56
N MET A 3 -11.30 6.22 -6.74
CA MET A 3 -10.14 6.22 -5.85
C MET A 3 -8.95 5.60 -6.56
N CYS A 4 -7.73 5.92 -6.13
CA CYS A 4 -6.58 5.14 -6.57
C CYS A 4 -6.67 3.73 -5.96
N GLU A 5 -6.48 2.72 -6.80
CA GLU A 5 -6.42 1.31 -6.40
C GLU A 5 -4.97 0.89 -6.18
N VAL A 6 -4.76 0.03 -5.17
CA VAL A 6 -3.42 -0.40 -4.74
C VAL A 6 -3.40 -1.91 -4.64
N ILE A 7 -2.41 -2.54 -5.28
CA ILE A 7 -2.04 -3.93 -5.03
C ILE A 7 -0.92 -3.96 -4.00
N ILE A 8 -0.99 -4.89 -3.06
CA ILE A 8 0.07 -5.09 -2.06
C ILE A 8 0.85 -6.34 -2.39
N TYR A 9 2.16 -6.21 -2.37
CA TYR A 9 3.10 -7.29 -2.57
C TYR A 9 3.86 -7.60 -1.29
N LYS A 10 4.16 -8.88 -1.10
CA LYS A 10 5.11 -9.37 -0.09
C LYS A 10 6.18 -10.21 -0.78
N HIS A 11 7.44 -9.79 -0.68
CA HIS A 11 8.55 -10.55 -1.27
C HIS A 11 8.70 -11.91 -0.60
N VAL A 12 8.91 -12.96 -1.38
CA VAL A 12 9.02 -14.32 -0.85
C VAL A 12 10.30 -14.53 -0.05
N GLU A 13 11.42 -13.92 -0.44
CA GLU A 13 12.70 -14.05 0.26
C GLU A 13 12.87 -13.05 1.41
N CYS A 14 13.09 -11.76 1.10
CA CYS A 14 13.36 -10.72 2.09
C CYS A 14 12.14 -10.26 2.93
N LYS A 15 10.95 -10.80 2.67
CA LYS A 15 9.67 -10.52 3.37
C LYS A 15 9.23 -9.05 3.38
N CYS A 16 9.89 -8.18 2.62
CA CYS A 16 9.50 -6.79 2.46
C CYS A 16 8.10 -6.67 1.87
N ILE A 17 7.38 -5.64 2.29
CA ILE A 17 6.01 -5.37 1.86
C ILE A 17 5.96 -3.98 1.25
N TRP A 18 5.28 -3.85 0.11
CA TRP A 18 5.03 -2.57 -0.54
C TRP A 18 3.67 -2.58 -1.24
N GLY A 19 3.14 -1.39 -1.48
CA GLY A 19 1.99 -1.19 -2.34
C GLY A 19 2.40 -0.55 -3.67
N GLU A 20 1.70 -0.90 -4.74
CA GLU A 20 1.86 -0.37 -6.10
C GLU A 20 0.49 0.15 -6.59
N ILE A 21 0.46 1.33 -7.20
CA ILE A 21 -0.77 1.89 -7.78
C ILE A 21 -1.20 1.05 -8.99
N ALA A 22 -2.30 0.33 -8.87
CA ALA A 22 -2.85 -0.48 -9.96
C ALA A 22 -3.69 0.36 -10.92
N ILE A 23 -4.52 1.26 -10.36
CA ILE A 23 -5.36 2.18 -11.12
C ILE A 23 -5.27 3.55 -10.47
N SER A 24 -4.76 4.52 -11.23
CA SER A 24 -4.73 5.91 -10.81
C SER A 24 -6.11 6.55 -10.94
N CYS A 25 -6.50 7.41 -9.99
CA CYS A 25 -7.76 8.16 -10.07
C CYS A 25 -7.74 9.29 -11.12
N GLY A 26 -6.59 9.53 -11.75
CA GLY A 26 -6.38 10.51 -12.81
C GLY A 26 -4.94 10.47 -13.32
N PRO A 27 -4.63 11.17 -14.43
CA PRO A 27 -3.27 11.23 -14.97
C PRO A 27 -2.26 11.73 -13.94
N GLY A 28 -1.15 10.98 -13.76
CA GLY A 28 -0.10 11.32 -12.79
C GLY A 28 -0.47 11.13 -11.31
N MET A 29 -1.67 10.62 -11.01
CA MET A 29 -2.13 10.41 -9.64
C MET A 29 -1.53 9.14 -9.03
N GLY A 30 -0.95 9.27 -7.85
CA GLY A 30 -0.35 8.17 -7.10
C GLY A 30 -0.15 8.54 -5.62
N TYR A 31 0.76 7.86 -4.93
CA TYR A 31 1.00 8.03 -3.50
C TYR A 31 1.40 9.43 -3.05
N THR A 32 2.02 10.22 -3.93
CA THR A 32 2.52 11.56 -3.58
C THR A 32 1.59 12.66 -4.10
N THR A 33 0.87 12.41 -5.19
CA THR A 33 0.04 13.40 -5.88
C THR A 33 -1.44 13.27 -5.58
N CYS A 34 -1.92 12.10 -5.15
CA CYS A 34 -3.31 11.89 -4.77
C CYS A 34 -3.50 12.20 -3.28
N GLY A 35 -4.30 13.23 -2.97
CA GLY A 35 -4.61 13.64 -1.59
C GLY A 35 -5.32 12.58 -0.73
N GLN A 36 -5.71 11.44 -1.32
CA GLN A 36 -6.23 10.31 -0.56
C GLN A 36 -5.14 9.48 0.14
N PHE A 37 -3.88 9.56 -0.31
CA PHE A 37 -2.75 8.91 0.33
C PHE A 37 -2.04 9.93 1.22
N GLY A 38 -2.42 9.96 2.50
CA GLY A 38 -1.92 10.96 3.46
C GLY A 38 -2.92 11.29 4.57
N SER A 39 -4.21 10.99 4.36
CA SER A 39 -5.27 11.19 5.36
C SER A 39 -5.25 10.18 6.52
N GLY A 40 -4.32 9.21 6.53
CA GLY A 40 -4.27 8.14 7.52
C GLY A 40 -5.41 7.13 7.42
N ILE A 41 -6.31 7.27 6.45
CA ILE A 41 -7.44 6.36 6.27
C ILE A 41 -6.93 5.04 5.68
N ALA A 42 -7.05 3.97 6.48
CA ALA A 42 -6.83 2.60 6.02
C ALA A 42 -7.82 2.26 4.90
N LYS A 43 -7.32 2.18 3.67
CA LYS A 43 -8.11 1.69 2.54
C LYS A 43 -8.03 0.17 2.51
N LYS A 44 -9.12 -0.48 2.10
CA LYS A 44 -9.10 -1.93 1.88
C LYS A 44 -8.05 -2.20 0.80
N PRO A 45 -6.94 -2.88 1.12
CA PRO A 45 -5.99 -3.25 0.09
C PRO A 45 -6.65 -4.21 -0.90
N LEU A 46 -6.36 -4.07 -2.19
CA LEU A 46 -6.56 -5.21 -3.08
C LEU A 46 -5.64 -6.32 -2.58
N ARG A 47 -6.15 -7.55 -2.64
CA ARG A 47 -5.54 -8.78 -2.11
C ARG A 47 -4.01 -8.73 -2.09
N MET A 48 -3.42 -9.07 -0.93
CA MET A 48 -1.98 -9.25 -0.84
C MET A 48 -1.54 -10.38 -1.77
N GLN A 49 -0.57 -10.09 -2.63
CA GLN A 49 0.04 -11.04 -3.56
C GLN A 49 1.47 -11.33 -3.10
N LEU A 50 1.93 -12.55 -3.36
CA LEU A 50 3.35 -12.88 -3.21
C LEU A 50 4.10 -12.31 -4.41
N ALA A 51 5.24 -11.69 -4.13
CA ALA A 51 6.19 -11.21 -5.12
C ALA A 51 7.36 -12.22 -5.16
N ASP A 52 7.19 -13.23 -6.00
CA ASP A 52 8.17 -14.26 -6.34
C ASP A 52 9.04 -13.84 -7.53
N LEU A 53 8.46 -13.16 -8.52
CA LEU A 53 9.14 -12.70 -9.74
C LEU A 53 9.33 -11.17 -9.80
N ARG A 54 8.94 -10.44 -8.75
CA ARG A 54 9.02 -8.97 -8.70
C ARG A 54 10.20 -8.53 -7.83
N PRO A 55 11.08 -7.63 -8.31
CA PRO A 55 12.20 -7.14 -7.53
C PRO A 55 11.70 -6.35 -6.32
N CYS A 56 12.24 -6.64 -5.14
CA CYS A 56 12.00 -5.89 -3.93
C CYS A 56 12.49 -4.43 -4.12
N PRO A 57 11.63 -3.43 -3.91
CA PRO A 57 12.03 -2.03 -4.08
C PRO A 57 13.16 -1.59 -3.13
N ARG A 58 13.30 -2.27 -2.00
CA ARG A 58 14.33 -1.96 -0.99
C ARG A 58 15.67 -2.63 -1.28
N HIS A 59 15.66 -3.94 -1.53
CA HIS A 59 16.88 -4.74 -1.59
C HIS A 59 17.37 -4.92 -3.03
N ASP A 60 16.49 -5.28 -3.97
CA ASP A 60 16.88 -5.54 -5.36
C ASP A 60 17.01 -4.25 -6.17
N LEU A 61 16.15 -3.27 -5.89
CA LEU A 61 16.22 -1.95 -6.52
C LEU A 61 17.06 -0.94 -5.72
N TYR A 62 17.62 -1.31 -4.57
CA TYR A 62 18.41 -0.41 -3.70
C TYR A 62 17.71 0.91 -3.36
N GLY A 63 16.38 0.94 -3.32
CA GLY A 63 15.60 2.16 -3.09
C GLY A 63 15.34 3.02 -4.33
N LEU A 64 15.80 2.60 -5.51
CA LEU A 64 15.60 3.27 -6.80
C LEU A 64 14.29 2.81 -7.45
N TYR A 65 13.18 3.37 -6.98
CA TYR A 65 11.85 3.14 -7.54
C TYR A 65 11.03 4.43 -7.50
N ASP A 66 10.03 4.53 -8.39
CA ASP A 66 9.10 5.66 -8.39
C ASP A 66 8.26 5.64 -7.11
N ARG A 67 8.47 6.62 -6.23
CA ARG A 67 7.76 6.76 -4.95
C ARG A 67 6.31 7.21 -5.09
N ASN A 68 5.94 7.74 -6.25
CA ASN A 68 4.55 8.05 -6.57
C ASN A 68 3.79 6.79 -6.99
N GLN A 69 4.45 5.86 -7.68
CA GLN A 69 3.88 4.59 -8.12
C GLN A 69 3.96 3.49 -7.06
N THR A 70 5.04 3.44 -6.29
CA THR A 70 5.36 2.37 -5.33
C THR A 70 5.69 2.95 -3.96
N ARG A 71 5.16 2.34 -2.91
CA ARG A 71 5.47 2.75 -1.53
C ARG A 71 5.68 1.56 -0.61
N MET A 72 6.83 1.56 0.07
CA MET A 72 7.14 0.56 1.10
C MET A 72 6.17 0.67 2.28
N ILE A 73 5.68 -0.49 2.74
CA ILE A 73 4.76 -0.60 3.88
C ILE A 73 5.56 -1.16 5.05
N LYS A 74 5.77 -0.34 6.08
CA LYS A 74 6.53 -0.74 7.28
C LYS A 74 5.69 -1.57 8.26
N LYS A 75 4.39 -1.29 8.33
CA LYS A 75 3.47 -1.93 9.26
C LYS A 75 2.12 -2.11 8.57
N ILE A 76 1.56 -3.30 8.76
CA ILE A 76 0.15 -3.57 8.47
C ILE A 76 -0.51 -3.75 9.83
N THR A 77 -1.37 -2.81 10.22
CA THR A 77 -2.24 -2.97 11.38
C THR A 77 -3.63 -3.40 10.93
N ASN A 78 -4.07 -4.57 11.39
CA ASN A 78 -5.47 -4.96 11.26
C ASN A 78 -6.28 -4.09 12.24
N GLY A 79 -6.87 -3.00 11.75
CA GLY A 79 -7.78 -2.21 12.56
C GLY A 79 -9.03 -3.02 12.93
N ILE A 80 -9.39 -3.03 14.22
CA ILE A 80 -10.73 -3.46 14.66
C ILE A 80 -11.69 -2.31 14.33
N LYS A 81 -12.64 -2.51 13.41
CA LYS A 81 -13.75 -1.58 13.21
C LYS A 81 -14.65 -1.62 14.46
N PHE A 82 -14.68 -0.56 15.26
CA PHE A 82 -15.79 -0.33 16.19
C PHE A 82 -16.98 0.22 15.39
N GLY A 83 -17.79 -0.70 14.86
CA GLY A 83 -19.06 -0.41 14.22
C GLY A 83 -19.97 -1.63 14.34
N THR A 84 -21.22 -1.41 14.71
CA THR A 84 -22.26 -2.44 14.83
C THR A 84 -22.70 -2.92 13.44
N GLY A 85 -21.89 -3.77 12.80
CA GLY A 85 -22.19 -4.35 11.50
C GLY A 85 -21.48 -5.69 11.31
N PRO A 86 -22.15 -6.72 10.77
CA PRO A 86 -21.63 -8.09 10.76
C PRO A 86 -20.64 -8.27 9.61
N ASN A 87 -19.35 -7.98 9.83
CA ASN A 87 -18.28 -8.71 9.15
C ASN A 87 -16.93 -8.57 9.87
N LYS A 88 -16.39 -9.69 10.36
CA LYS A 88 -15.13 -9.77 11.12
C LYS A 88 -13.89 -10.08 10.25
N GLN A 89 -13.98 -9.97 8.92
CA GLN A 89 -12.95 -10.54 8.02
C GLN A 89 -12.16 -9.55 7.16
N ASP A 90 -12.40 -8.24 7.25
CA ASP A 90 -11.64 -7.28 6.44
C ASP A 90 -10.42 -6.74 7.20
N ALA A 91 -9.23 -7.24 6.87
CA ALA A 91 -7.96 -6.64 7.27
C ALA A 91 -7.87 -5.22 6.67
N GLY A 92 -8.11 -4.19 7.49
CA GLY A 92 -7.70 -2.84 7.18
C GLY A 92 -6.17 -2.77 7.17
N ILE A 93 -5.58 -1.96 6.29
CA ILE A 93 -4.14 -1.69 6.32
C ILE A 93 -3.97 -0.20 6.55
N GLU A 94 -3.49 0.18 7.74
CA GLU A 94 -2.95 1.51 7.95
C GLU A 94 -1.52 1.53 7.43
N CYS A 95 -1.29 2.22 6.32
CA CYS A 95 0.05 2.54 5.86
C CYS A 95 0.59 3.70 6.71
N THR A 96 1.19 3.43 7.86
CA THR A 96 1.92 4.48 8.60
C THR A 96 3.13 4.89 7.78
N CYS A 97 3.04 6.08 7.16
CA CYS A 97 4.13 6.68 6.42
C CYS A 97 5.15 7.23 7.44
N CYS A 98 6.43 6.90 7.26
CA CYS A 98 7.47 7.81 7.73
C CYS A 98 7.78 8.71 6.54
N THR A 99 7.29 9.95 6.58
CA THR A 99 8.02 11.06 5.99
C THR A 99 9.37 11.05 6.67
N VAL A 100 10.44 10.78 5.93
CA VAL A 100 11.79 11.04 6.44
C VAL A 100 11.90 12.56 6.41
N MET A 101 11.77 13.20 7.57
CA MET A 101 12.47 14.45 7.84
C MET A 101 13.93 14.12 8.05
#